data_AF-A0AAV3RH18-F1
#
_entry.id   AF-A0AAV3RH18-F1
#
_cell.length_a   1.000
_cell.length_b   1.000
_cell.length_c   1.000
_cell.angle_alpha   90.00
_cell.angle_beta   90.00
_cell.angle_gamma   90.00
#
_symmetry.space_group_name_H-M   'P 1'
#
loop_
_entity.id
_entity.type
_entity.pdbx_description
1 polymer ?
#
loop_
_entity_poly.entity_id
_entity_poly.type
_entity_poly.pdbx_seq_one_letter_code
_entity_poly.pdbx_strand_id
1 'polypeptide(L)'
;MIKVEGDPKCPIKAANSLEVVAISQKPRKAYLSKNLIALLSYGGVPEEFFQGLLMSALEETKSVFKKKRAAVRVAMNHGESDDSFTSARMLSVGIPLDEPYLQFRLCQLANEEKKKFRGGKIPISESYYLMGTSDPTDTLNSDEVCVILERGQISGKVLVYRNPCLHFGDIHVMTAKPVEAIQDVVGNAKYGIFFSTKGIKSAAAEMGNGDFDGDVYWVSQHPELLEKFNQCMPWTRALPTPPADEIKARKPGDFSPHGLEIELFRQLQDARNSSISMGVAADSWLAHMDWFLMLGDADVEQKKYLRQKILKLIDIYYDALDAPKSGKKVCVSI
;
A
#
# COMPACT_ATOMS: atom_id res chain seq x y z
N MET A 1 5.51 14.21 17.47
CA MET A 1 5.26 14.97 16.22
C MET A 1 4.21 16.02 16.52
N ILE A 2 4.54 17.31 16.49
CA ILE A 2 3.56 18.39 16.68
C ILE A 2 3.24 18.93 15.28
N LYS A 3 2.03 18.68 14.78
CA LYS A 3 1.60 19.14 13.44
C LYS A 3 1.15 20.62 13.46
N VAL A 4 0.56 21.07 14.57
CA VAL A 4 0.07 22.45 14.76
C VAL A 4 0.29 22.84 16.22
N GLU A 5 0.75 24.06 16.46
CA GLU A 5 0.87 24.62 17.82
C GLU A 5 -0.51 25.07 18.32
N GLY A 6 -0.73 24.98 19.63
CA GLY A 6 -1.99 25.42 20.24
C GLY A 6 -2.21 26.92 20.01
N ASP A 7 -3.43 27.30 19.58
CA ASP A 7 -3.80 28.70 19.46
C ASP A 7 -4.02 29.31 20.85
N PRO A 8 -3.22 30.32 21.27
CA PRO A 8 -3.35 30.95 22.59
C PRO A 8 -4.69 31.67 22.77
N LYS A 9 -5.43 31.96 21.69
CA LYS A 9 -6.76 32.60 21.73
C LYS A 9 -7.90 31.59 21.78
N CYS A 10 -7.63 30.29 21.58
CA CYS A 10 -8.67 29.27 21.61
C CYS A 10 -9.07 28.97 23.07
N PRO A 11 -10.36 29.10 23.44
CA PRO A 11 -10.82 28.83 24.80
C PRO A 11 -10.79 27.34 25.16
N ILE A 12 -10.68 26.45 24.16
CA ILE A 12 -10.58 25.02 24.33
C ILE A 12 -9.11 24.66 24.51
N LYS A 13 -8.75 24.23 25.72
CA LYS A 13 -7.43 23.65 25.98
C LYS A 13 -7.36 22.27 25.33
N ALA A 14 -6.31 22.00 24.57
CA ALA A 14 -6.02 20.65 24.09
C ALA A 14 -5.94 19.70 25.30
N ALA A 15 -6.63 18.57 25.23
CA ALA A 15 -6.47 17.52 26.22
C ALA A 15 -5.10 16.86 26.02
N ASN A 16 -4.34 16.66 27.10
CA ASN A 16 -3.10 15.88 27.07
C ASN A 16 -3.46 14.38 27.07
N SER A 17 -4.16 13.92 26.03
CA SER A 17 -4.58 12.54 25.84
C SER A 17 -3.74 11.83 24.78
N LEU A 18 -3.48 10.54 24.99
CA LEU A 18 -2.99 9.64 23.94
C LEU A 18 -4.20 9.02 23.24
N GLU A 19 -4.38 9.35 21.98
CA GLU A 19 -5.46 8.81 21.14
C GLU A 19 -4.87 7.81 20.14
N VAL A 20 -5.28 6.54 20.27
CA VAL A 20 -4.76 5.44 19.47
C VAL A 20 -5.70 5.18 18.29
N VAL A 21 -5.25 5.51 17.07
CA VAL A 21 -6.02 5.30 15.83
C VAL A 21 -5.91 3.85 15.35
N ALA A 22 -4.72 3.28 15.43
CA ALA A 22 -4.44 1.92 14.99
C ALA A 22 -3.29 1.32 15.82
N ILE A 23 -3.25 0.00 15.87
CA ILE A 23 -2.18 -0.78 16.49
C ILE A 23 -1.65 -1.80 15.50
N SER A 24 -0.42 -2.27 15.71
CA SER A 24 0.05 -3.43 14.97
C SER A 24 -0.77 -4.67 15.35
N GLN A 25 -1.31 -5.34 14.33
CA GLN A 25 -2.11 -6.55 14.47
C GLN A 25 -1.56 -7.64 13.57
N LYS A 26 -1.97 -8.89 13.85
CA LYS A 26 -1.68 -10.00 12.96
C LYS A 26 -2.17 -9.66 11.54
N PRO A 27 -1.26 -9.60 10.55
CA PRO A 27 -1.63 -9.21 9.21
C PRO A 27 -2.57 -10.24 8.61
N ARG A 28 -3.54 -9.74 7.85
CA ARG A 28 -4.36 -10.58 6.97
C ARG A 28 -3.46 -11.20 5.89
N LYS A 29 -4.00 -12.18 5.16
CA LYS A 29 -3.32 -12.75 3.99
C LYS A 29 -2.87 -11.61 3.06
N ALA A 30 -1.61 -11.62 2.64
CA ALA A 30 -1.11 -10.62 1.72
C ALA A 30 -1.64 -10.90 0.30
N TYR A 31 -1.88 -9.82 -0.43
CA TYR A 31 -2.32 -9.83 -1.81
C TYR A 31 -1.45 -8.88 -2.60
N LEU A 32 -1.16 -9.26 -3.84
CA LEU A 32 -0.64 -8.36 -4.85
C LEU A 32 -1.73 -7.34 -5.25
N SER A 33 -1.34 -6.21 -5.81
CA SER A 33 -2.23 -5.23 -6.42
C SER A 33 -1.88 -5.11 -7.92
N LYS A 34 -2.75 -4.51 -8.75
CA LYS A 34 -2.43 -4.29 -10.17
C LYS A 34 -1.12 -3.51 -10.35
N ASN A 35 -0.91 -2.49 -9.51
CA ASN A 35 0.28 -1.66 -9.54
C ASN A 35 1.51 -2.48 -9.15
N LEU A 36 1.43 -3.26 -8.07
CA LEU A 36 2.53 -4.12 -7.65
C LEU A 36 2.85 -5.21 -8.68
N ILE A 37 1.84 -5.81 -9.33
CA ILE A 37 2.06 -6.76 -10.43
C ILE A 37 2.82 -6.07 -11.57
N ALA A 38 2.35 -4.91 -12.02
CA ALA A 38 2.99 -4.17 -13.12
C ALA A 38 4.44 -3.78 -12.80
N LEU A 39 4.72 -3.37 -11.56
CA LEU A 39 6.08 -3.03 -11.10
C LEU A 39 6.98 -4.26 -10.99
N LEU A 40 6.47 -5.38 -10.47
CA LEU A 40 7.21 -6.64 -10.41
C LEU A 40 7.50 -7.18 -11.82
N SER A 41 6.54 -7.12 -12.74
CA SER A 41 6.74 -7.46 -14.16
C SER A 41 7.82 -6.60 -14.80
N TYR A 42 7.81 -5.29 -14.54
CA TYR A 42 8.86 -4.39 -15.02
C TYR A 42 10.25 -4.73 -14.45
N GLY A 43 10.30 -5.14 -13.18
CA GLY A 43 11.52 -5.67 -12.56
C GLY A 43 11.97 -7.03 -13.10
N GLY A 44 11.28 -7.61 -14.08
CA GLY A 44 11.67 -8.86 -14.73
C GLY A 44 11.05 -10.12 -14.13
N VAL A 45 10.07 -9.98 -13.22
CA VAL A 45 9.30 -11.14 -12.76
C VAL A 45 8.44 -11.66 -13.92
N PRO A 46 8.57 -12.94 -14.29
CA PRO A 46 7.94 -13.49 -15.50
C PRO A 46 6.43 -13.65 -15.34
N GLU A 47 5.69 -13.59 -16.45
CA GLU A 47 4.23 -13.67 -16.46
C GLU A 47 3.72 -14.98 -15.82
N GLU A 48 4.42 -16.08 -16.07
CA GLU A 48 4.09 -17.42 -15.59
C GLU A 48 4.01 -17.49 -14.06
N PHE A 49 4.80 -16.65 -13.37
CA PHE A 49 4.74 -16.54 -11.92
C PHE A 49 3.36 -16.05 -11.46
N PHE A 50 2.87 -14.96 -12.05
CA PHE A 50 1.56 -14.39 -11.68
C PHE A 50 0.41 -15.28 -12.11
N GLN A 51 0.51 -15.89 -13.30
CA GLN A 51 -0.48 -16.88 -13.76
C GLN A 51 -0.53 -18.08 -12.80
N GLY A 52 0.62 -18.59 -12.34
CA GLY A 52 0.69 -19.66 -11.35
C GLY A 52 -0.02 -19.32 -10.03
N LEU A 53 0.20 -18.11 -9.52
CA LEU A 53 -0.49 -17.61 -8.32
C LEU A 53 -2.02 -17.51 -8.54
N LEU A 54 -2.45 -16.96 -9.69
CA LEU A 54 -3.86 -16.82 -10.03
C LEU A 54 -4.54 -18.19 -10.17
N MET A 55 -3.91 -19.13 -10.88
CA MET A 55 -4.45 -20.47 -11.09
C MET A 55 -4.57 -21.22 -9.76
N SER A 56 -3.57 -21.10 -8.88
CA SER A 56 -3.62 -21.68 -7.53
C SER A 56 -4.78 -21.09 -6.70
N ALA A 57 -4.98 -19.77 -6.76
CA ALA A 57 -6.07 -19.09 -6.06
C ALA A 57 -7.46 -19.48 -6.60
N LEU A 58 -7.59 -19.64 -7.92
CA LEU A 58 -8.83 -20.10 -8.56
C LEU A 58 -9.17 -21.55 -8.20
N GLU A 59 -8.17 -22.43 -8.16
CA GLU A 59 -8.36 -23.83 -7.75
C GLU A 59 -8.75 -23.93 -6.27
N GLU A 60 -8.12 -23.12 -5.40
CA GLU A 60 -8.53 -23.02 -4.00
C GLU A 60 -10.01 -22.60 -3.87
N THR A 61 -10.45 -21.63 -4.69
CA THR A 61 -11.84 -21.16 -4.72
C THR A 61 -12.82 -22.24 -5.19
N LYS A 62 -12.43 -23.08 -6.16
CA LYS A 62 -13.26 -24.22 -6.60
C LYS A 62 -13.35 -25.32 -5.53
N SER A 63 -12.30 -25.46 -4.72
CA SER A 63 -12.23 -26.48 -3.67
C SER A 63 -13.21 -26.26 -2.51
N VAL A 64 -13.79 -25.06 -2.41
CA VAL A 64 -14.80 -24.65 -1.42
C VAL A 64 -15.97 -25.65 -1.33
N PHE A 65 -16.42 -26.18 -2.47
CA PHE A 65 -17.55 -27.12 -2.52
C PHE A 65 -17.18 -28.57 -2.20
N LYS A 66 -15.88 -28.89 -2.18
CA LYS A 66 -15.38 -30.26 -2.01
C LYS A 66 -14.70 -30.49 -0.65
N LYS A 67 -14.10 -29.44 -0.09
CA LYS A 67 -13.26 -29.53 1.11
C LYS A 67 -13.84 -28.64 2.21
N LYS A 68 -14.24 -29.27 3.32
CA LYS A 68 -14.78 -28.55 4.50
C LYS A 68 -13.85 -27.44 4.99
N ARG A 69 -12.53 -27.67 4.99
CA ARG A 69 -11.54 -26.64 5.38
C ARG A 69 -11.56 -25.41 4.46
N ALA A 70 -11.72 -25.60 3.15
CA ALA A 70 -11.79 -24.50 2.19
C ALA A 70 -13.11 -23.73 2.36
N ALA A 71 -14.22 -24.44 2.57
CA ALA A 71 -15.52 -23.85 2.89
C ALA A 71 -15.46 -22.97 4.15
N VAL A 72 -14.91 -23.50 5.25
CA VAL A 72 -14.76 -22.76 6.51
C VAL A 72 -13.90 -21.53 6.32
N ARG A 73 -12.78 -21.65 5.60
CA ARG A 73 -11.90 -20.50 5.34
C ARG A 73 -12.62 -19.37 4.60
N VAL A 74 -13.34 -19.68 3.52
CA VAL A 74 -14.06 -18.67 2.74
C VAL A 74 -15.20 -18.06 3.57
N ALA A 75 -15.94 -18.87 4.32
CA ALA A 75 -16.99 -18.40 5.22
C ALA A 75 -16.46 -17.48 6.34
N MET A 76 -15.29 -17.79 6.91
CA MET A 76 -14.66 -16.95 7.93
C MET A 76 -14.13 -15.63 7.34
N ASN A 77 -13.54 -15.67 6.14
CA ASN A 77 -12.98 -14.48 5.49
C ASN A 77 -14.03 -13.43 5.12
N HIS A 78 -15.28 -13.86 4.90
CA HIS A 78 -16.40 -13.00 4.51
C HIS A 78 -17.54 -13.03 5.51
N GLY A 79 -17.27 -13.42 6.75
CA GLY A 79 -18.33 -13.67 7.73
C GLY A 79 -19.20 -12.45 8.05
N GLU A 80 -18.64 -11.24 7.99
CA GLU A 80 -19.40 -10.00 8.15
C GLU A 80 -20.41 -9.80 7.02
N SER A 81 -20.02 -10.08 5.78
CA SER A 81 -20.90 -10.04 4.60
C SER A 81 -21.86 -11.24 4.54
N ASP A 82 -21.57 -12.31 5.29
CA ASP A 82 -22.32 -13.56 5.29
C ASP A 82 -23.39 -13.62 6.40
N ASP A 83 -24.20 -12.57 6.52
CA ASP A 83 -25.25 -12.42 7.54
C ASP A 83 -24.79 -12.89 8.93
N SER A 84 -23.73 -12.28 9.46
CA SER A 84 -23.15 -12.64 10.75
C SER A 84 -22.64 -14.10 10.81
N PHE A 85 -21.73 -14.44 9.89
CA PHE A 85 -20.97 -15.70 9.87
C PHE A 85 -21.87 -16.94 9.73
N THR A 86 -23.03 -16.83 9.07
CA THR A 86 -24.03 -17.90 9.01
C THR A 86 -23.46 -19.18 8.42
N SER A 87 -22.78 -19.12 7.26
CA SER A 87 -22.17 -20.30 6.63
C SER A 87 -21.08 -20.91 7.49
N ALA A 88 -20.29 -20.09 8.20
CA ALA A 88 -19.27 -20.57 9.12
C ALA A 88 -19.87 -21.32 10.31
N ARG A 89 -20.99 -20.81 10.86
CA ARG A 89 -21.76 -21.46 11.93
C ARG A 89 -22.37 -22.78 11.45
N MET A 90 -22.99 -22.79 10.27
CA MET A 90 -23.53 -24.01 9.64
C MET A 90 -22.47 -25.10 9.49
N LEU A 91 -21.29 -24.75 8.98
CA LEU A 91 -20.15 -25.67 8.86
C LEU A 91 -19.63 -26.17 10.20
N SER A 92 -19.67 -25.32 11.24
CA SER A 92 -19.18 -25.62 12.58
C SER A 92 -20.08 -26.64 13.30
N VAL A 93 -21.40 -26.55 13.11
CA VAL A 93 -22.35 -27.53 13.67
C VAL A 93 -22.47 -28.82 12.85
N GLY A 94 -21.72 -28.93 11.75
CA GLY A 94 -21.61 -30.15 10.97
C GLY A 94 -22.61 -30.29 9.81
N ILE A 95 -23.26 -29.21 9.39
CA ILE A 95 -24.10 -29.23 8.18
C ILE A 95 -23.25 -29.68 6.98
N PRO A 96 -23.74 -30.63 6.18
CA PRO A 96 -22.96 -31.18 5.08
C PRO A 96 -22.87 -30.18 3.91
N LEU A 97 -21.80 -30.30 3.11
CA LEU A 97 -21.53 -29.36 2.00
C LEU A 97 -22.49 -29.50 0.82
N ASP A 98 -23.31 -30.54 0.80
CA ASP A 98 -24.37 -30.76 -0.18
C ASP A 98 -25.70 -30.13 0.22
N GLU A 99 -25.79 -29.51 1.41
CA GLU A 99 -26.97 -28.77 1.82
C GLU A 99 -27.21 -27.57 0.87
N PRO A 100 -28.38 -27.47 0.22
CA PRO A 100 -28.62 -26.51 -0.86
C PRO A 100 -28.40 -25.05 -0.48
N TYR A 101 -28.82 -24.64 0.72
CA TYR A 101 -28.66 -23.25 1.16
C TYR A 101 -27.18 -22.92 1.38
N LEU A 102 -26.43 -23.80 2.07
CA LEU A 102 -25.00 -23.66 2.29
C LEU A 102 -24.23 -23.63 0.96
N GLN A 103 -24.58 -24.47 -0.01
CA GLN A 103 -23.98 -24.41 -1.35
C GLN A 103 -24.21 -23.07 -2.04
N PHE A 104 -25.44 -22.56 -1.99
CA PHE A 104 -25.77 -21.27 -2.56
C PHE A 104 -24.94 -20.15 -1.91
N ARG A 105 -24.85 -20.12 -0.58
CA ARG A 105 -24.05 -19.14 0.17
C ARG A 105 -22.57 -19.24 -0.16
N LEU A 106 -21.99 -20.44 -0.10
CA LEU A 106 -20.59 -20.66 -0.45
C LEU A 106 -20.28 -20.25 -1.90
N CYS A 107 -21.23 -20.40 -2.82
CA CYS A 107 -21.10 -19.92 -4.19
C CYS A 107 -21.03 -18.39 -4.28
N GLN A 108 -21.87 -17.68 -3.52
CA GLN A 108 -21.80 -16.22 -3.44
C GLN A 108 -20.44 -15.75 -2.89
N LEU A 109 -20.00 -16.31 -1.76
CA LEU A 109 -18.72 -15.95 -1.14
C LEU A 109 -17.52 -16.29 -2.05
N ALA A 110 -17.57 -17.44 -2.74
CA ALA A 110 -16.56 -17.81 -3.73
C ALA A 110 -16.54 -16.83 -4.92
N ASN A 111 -17.69 -16.31 -5.34
CA ASN A 111 -17.76 -15.29 -6.39
C ASN A 111 -17.24 -13.93 -5.92
N GLU A 112 -17.36 -13.60 -4.63
CA GLU A 112 -16.73 -12.40 -4.06
C GLU A 112 -15.20 -12.50 -4.06
N GLU A 113 -14.62 -13.67 -3.76
CA GLU A 113 -13.18 -13.89 -3.97
C GLU A 113 -12.77 -13.71 -5.43
N LYS A 114 -13.54 -14.25 -6.38
CA LYS A 114 -13.26 -14.06 -7.82
C LYS A 114 -13.33 -12.60 -8.26
N LYS A 115 -14.21 -11.78 -7.67
CA LYS A 115 -14.26 -10.33 -7.92
C LYS A 115 -12.95 -9.65 -7.50
N LYS A 116 -12.33 -10.08 -6.39
CA LYS A 116 -11.01 -9.57 -5.96
C LYS A 116 -9.93 -9.87 -7.00
N PHE A 117 -9.93 -11.06 -7.59
CA PHE A 117 -8.97 -11.44 -8.63
C PHE A 117 -9.08 -10.57 -9.89
N ARG A 118 -10.31 -10.21 -10.32
CA ARG A 118 -10.53 -9.23 -11.41
C ARG A 118 -9.95 -7.86 -11.08
N GLY A 119 -9.90 -7.50 -9.79
CA GLY A 119 -9.26 -6.30 -9.27
C GLY A 119 -7.74 -6.39 -9.13
N GLY A 120 -7.10 -7.50 -9.56
CA GLY A 120 -5.65 -7.73 -9.41
C GLY A 120 -5.22 -8.12 -7.99
N LYS A 121 -6.17 -8.40 -7.09
CA LYS A 121 -5.89 -8.84 -5.71
C LYS A 121 -5.60 -10.33 -5.66
N ILE A 122 -4.38 -10.72 -6.04
CA ILE A 122 -3.94 -12.13 -6.08
C ILE A 122 -3.21 -12.48 -4.78
N PRO A 123 -3.63 -13.52 -4.04
CA PRO A 123 -2.98 -13.90 -2.79
C PRO A 123 -1.56 -14.41 -3.05
N ILE A 124 -0.64 -14.05 -2.15
CA ILE A 124 0.76 -14.50 -2.22
C ILE A 124 1.26 -14.93 -0.83
N SER A 125 2.01 -16.03 -0.78
CA SER A 125 2.65 -16.56 0.44
C SER A 125 3.94 -15.82 0.78
N GLU A 126 4.47 -16.06 1.98
CA GLU A 126 5.73 -15.45 2.46
C GLU A 126 5.75 -13.92 2.31
N SER A 127 4.58 -13.30 2.42
CA SER A 127 4.41 -11.87 2.25
C SER A 127 3.42 -11.32 3.26
N TYR A 128 3.65 -10.10 3.73
CA TYR A 128 2.93 -9.49 4.85
C TYR A 128 2.75 -7.99 4.61
N TYR A 129 1.68 -7.43 5.17
CA TYR A 129 1.49 -5.99 5.28
C TYR A 129 1.80 -5.58 6.71
N LEU A 130 2.91 -4.87 6.92
CA LEU A 130 3.43 -4.55 8.25
C LEU A 130 3.46 -3.03 8.45
N MET A 131 3.08 -2.58 9.65
CA MET A 131 3.22 -1.18 10.02
C MET A 131 4.71 -0.83 10.10
N GLY A 132 5.11 0.24 9.41
CA GLY A 132 6.50 0.66 9.32
C GLY A 132 6.82 1.84 10.22
N THR A 133 8.02 1.80 10.82
CA THR A 133 8.54 2.93 11.59
C THR A 133 10.08 2.96 11.53
N SER A 134 10.69 3.98 12.12
CA SER A 134 12.15 4.10 12.22
C SER A 134 12.72 3.19 13.30
N ASP A 135 13.92 2.63 13.07
CA ASP A 135 14.70 1.92 14.07
C ASP A 135 15.14 2.88 15.19
N PRO A 136 14.70 2.66 16.45
CA PRO A 136 15.07 3.52 17.57
C PRO A 136 16.50 3.24 18.09
N THR A 137 17.16 2.17 17.62
CA THR A 137 18.46 1.72 18.13
C THR A 137 19.66 2.26 17.33
N ASP A 138 19.42 2.82 16.15
CA ASP A 138 20.45 3.28 15.19
C ASP A 138 21.48 2.19 14.82
N THR A 139 21.09 0.91 14.87
CA THR A 139 21.99 -0.23 14.60
C THR A 139 21.97 -0.65 13.14
N LEU A 140 20.84 -0.47 12.45
CA LEU A 140 20.67 -0.86 11.06
C LEU A 140 21.47 0.04 10.11
N ASN A 141 22.06 -0.55 9.07
CA ASN A 141 22.58 0.18 7.91
C ASN A 141 21.44 0.61 6.97
N SER A 142 21.71 1.53 6.04
CA SER A 142 20.68 2.13 5.17
C SER A 142 19.89 1.12 4.31
N ASP A 143 20.50 -0.02 3.97
CA ASP A 143 19.90 -1.11 3.20
C ASP A 143 19.37 -2.26 4.09
N GLU A 144 19.45 -2.11 5.41
CA GLU A 144 18.97 -3.08 6.39
C GLU A 144 17.63 -2.66 7.01
N VAL A 145 16.80 -3.66 7.32
CA VAL A 145 15.54 -3.51 8.04
C VAL A 145 15.46 -4.53 9.17
N CYS A 146 14.79 -4.21 10.27
CA CYS A 146 14.40 -5.22 11.26
C CYS A 146 12.91 -5.54 11.06
N VAL A 147 12.58 -6.80 10.83
CA VAL A 147 11.19 -7.25 10.59
C VAL A 147 10.82 -8.26 11.67
N ILE A 148 9.73 -7.96 12.39
CA ILE A 148 9.21 -8.80 13.48
C ILE A 148 7.90 -9.44 13.05
N LEU A 149 7.83 -10.77 13.03
CA LEU A 149 6.64 -11.56 12.73
C LEU A 149 6.15 -12.32 13.98
N GLU A 150 5.19 -13.25 13.80
CA GLU A 150 4.63 -14.05 14.89
C GLU A 150 5.69 -14.80 15.71
N ARG A 151 6.69 -15.35 15.02
CA ARG A 151 7.74 -16.22 15.58
C ARG A 151 9.02 -15.44 15.94
N GLY A 152 8.97 -14.11 15.92
CA GLY A 152 10.12 -13.25 16.20
C GLY A 152 10.69 -12.59 14.95
N GLN A 153 11.95 -12.15 15.05
CA GLN A 153 12.65 -11.44 14.00
C GLN A 153 13.05 -12.40 12.87
N ILE A 154 12.94 -11.93 11.62
CA ILE A 154 13.39 -12.68 10.44
C ILE A 154 14.75 -12.19 9.95
N SER A 155 15.43 -13.03 9.17
CA SER A 155 16.72 -12.73 8.56
C SER A 155 16.70 -13.00 7.06
N GLY A 156 17.57 -12.30 6.31
CA GLY A 156 17.79 -12.53 4.88
C GLY A 156 17.16 -11.45 4.00
N LYS A 157 17.25 -11.61 2.68
CA LYS A 157 16.72 -10.61 1.74
C LYS A 157 15.19 -10.53 1.80
N VAL A 158 14.66 -9.32 1.69
CA VAL A 158 13.23 -9.01 1.60
C VAL A 158 12.98 -8.00 0.50
N LEU A 159 11.83 -8.12 -0.18
CA LEU A 159 11.27 -7.03 -0.95
C LEU A 159 10.39 -6.17 -0.06
N VAL A 160 10.51 -4.85 -0.17
CA VAL A 160 9.70 -3.88 0.56
C VAL A 160 9.06 -2.91 -0.42
N TYR A 161 7.77 -2.67 -0.26
CA TYR A 161 6.99 -1.78 -1.12
C TYR A 161 5.84 -1.14 -0.34
N ARG A 162 5.51 0.12 -0.64
CA ARG A 162 4.36 0.81 -0.08
C ARG A 162 3.24 0.89 -1.12
N ASN A 163 2.01 0.54 -0.74
CA ASN A 163 0.85 0.71 -1.63
C ASN A 163 0.19 2.08 -1.41
N PRO A 164 -0.32 2.72 -2.46
CA PRO A 164 0.04 2.59 -3.87
C PRO A 164 1.26 3.47 -4.23
N CYS A 165 2.36 2.84 -4.63
CA CYS A 165 3.49 3.51 -5.30
C CYS A 165 3.55 3.07 -6.77
N LEU A 166 4.01 3.96 -7.66
CA LEU A 166 3.90 3.83 -9.12
C LEU A 166 5.27 3.86 -9.85
N HIS A 167 6.34 4.27 -9.20
CA HIS A 167 7.66 4.31 -9.80
C HIS A 167 8.34 2.94 -9.76
N PHE A 168 9.09 2.63 -10.82
CA PHE A 168 9.81 1.37 -10.99
C PHE A 168 10.81 1.08 -9.85
N GLY A 169 11.31 2.15 -9.23
CA GLY A 169 12.24 2.10 -8.10
C GLY A 169 11.59 2.03 -6.72
N ASP A 170 10.26 2.01 -6.60
CA ASP A 170 9.60 1.99 -5.28
C ASP A 170 9.53 0.61 -4.62
N ILE A 171 9.98 -0.44 -5.32
CA ILE A 171 10.19 -1.76 -4.72
C ILE A 171 11.68 -1.86 -4.38
N HIS A 172 11.96 -1.98 -3.09
CA HIS A 172 13.33 -2.05 -2.58
C HIS A 172 13.68 -3.48 -2.21
N VAL A 173 14.87 -3.92 -2.60
CA VAL A 173 15.50 -5.13 -2.05
C VAL A 173 16.31 -4.71 -0.84
N MET A 174 15.93 -5.18 0.35
CA MET A 174 16.58 -4.85 1.61
C MET A 174 17.02 -6.12 2.35
N THR A 175 17.89 -5.99 3.34
CA THR A 175 18.34 -7.10 4.17
C THR A 175 17.63 -7.06 5.52
N ALA A 176 16.77 -8.04 5.79
CA ALA A 176 16.23 -8.25 7.12
C ALA A 176 17.34 -8.75 8.06
N LYS A 177 17.58 -8.00 9.13
CA LYS A 177 18.62 -8.26 10.12
C LYS A 177 18.02 -8.28 11.51
N PRO A 178 18.23 -9.36 12.29
CA PRO A 178 17.86 -9.38 13.69
C PRO A 178 18.66 -8.34 14.49
N VAL A 179 17.96 -7.57 15.32
CA VAL A 179 18.50 -6.56 16.23
C VAL A 179 18.01 -6.88 17.64
N GLU A 180 18.89 -7.37 18.51
CA GLU A 180 18.52 -7.73 19.89
C GLU A 180 18.06 -6.51 20.70
N ALA A 181 18.76 -5.37 20.56
CA ALA A 181 18.46 -4.13 21.27
C ALA A 181 17.07 -3.54 20.98
N ILE A 182 16.43 -3.92 19.86
CA ILE A 182 15.09 -3.43 19.53
C ILE A 182 14.03 -3.99 20.49
N GLN A 183 14.29 -5.18 21.06
CA GLN A 183 13.41 -5.88 21.98
C GLN A 183 13.18 -5.06 23.26
N ASP A 184 14.18 -4.29 23.69
CA ASP A 184 14.09 -3.43 24.87
C ASP A 184 13.10 -2.27 24.66
N VAL A 185 12.88 -1.86 23.40
CA VAL A 185 11.97 -0.76 23.05
C VAL A 185 10.56 -1.29 22.75
N VAL A 186 10.47 -2.36 21.95
CA VAL A 186 9.17 -2.86 21.45
C VAL A 186 8.55 -3.93 22.35
N GLY A 187 9.32 -4.48 23.30
CA GLY A 187 8.89 -5.57 24.17
C GLY A 187 8.36 -6.75 23.37
N ASN A 188 7.18 -7.27 23.76
CA ASN A 188 6.54 -8.40 23.10
C ASN A 188 5.70 -8.01 21.86
N ALA A 189 5.83 -6.79 21.35
CA ALA A 189 5.14 -6.38 20.14
C ALA A 189 5.57 -7.24 18.94
N LYS A 190 4.62 -7.47 18.03
CA LYS A 190 4.83 -8.29 16.83
C LYS A 190 4.33 -7.52 15.61
N TYR A 191 4.68 -8.00 14.42
CA TYR A 191 4.15 -7.52 13.14
C TYR A 191 4.53 -6.07 12.81
N GLY A 192 5.83 -5.77 12.86
CA GLY A 192 6.37 -4.45 12.51
C GLY A 192 7.58 -4.57 11.58
N ILE A 193 7.83 -3.52 10.81
CA ILE A 193 9.07 -3.31 10.07
C ILE A 193 9.72 -2.01 10.54
N PHE A 194 11.01 -2.07 10.85
CA PHE A 194 11.81 -0.97 11.35
C PHE A 194 12.89 -0.65 10.34
N PHE A 195 12.90 0.60 9.88
CA PHE A 195 13.81 1.09 8.85
C PHE A 195 14.97 1.84 9.49
N SER A 196 16.17 1.72 8.91
CA SER A 196 17.32 2.52 9.35
C SER A 196 17.04 4.02 9.30
N THR A 197 17.59 4.73 10.27
CA THR A 197 17.66 6.20 10.33
C THR A 197 18.86 6.76 9.57
N LYS A 198 19.68 5.89 8.96
CA LYS A 198 20.87 6.25 8.18
C LYS A 198 20.55 6.35 6.69
N GLY A 199 21.31 7.19 5.99
CA GLY A 199 21.19 7.39 4.55
C GLY A 199 20.95 8.86 4.18
N ILE A 200 20.92 9.14 2.88
CA ILE A 200 20.65 10.49 2.36
C ILE A 200 19.16 10.83 2.47
N LYS A 201 18.29 9.82 2.23
CA LYS A 201 16.85 9.88 2.39
C LYS A 201 16.39 8.66 3.18
N SER A 202 15.25 8.78 3.86
CA SER A 202 14.63 7.61 4.49
C SER A 202 14.07 6.66 3.42
N ALA A 203 14.09 5.36 3.71
CA ALA A 203 13.50 4.35 2.82
C ALA A 203 12.01 4.65 2.52
N ALA A 204 11.26 5.18 3.49
CA ALA A 204 9.89 5.62 3.29
C ALA A 204 9.78 6.74 2.23
N ALA A 205 10.65 7.75 2.29
CA ALA A 205 10.64 8.85 1.34
C ALA A 205 11.03 8.39 -0.07
N GLU A 206 11.93 7.42 -0.17
CA GLU A 206 12.29 6.80 -1.45
C GLU A 206 11.12 6.02 -2.08
N MET A 207 10.20 5.49 -1.27
CA MET A 207 8.95 4.83 -1.70
C MET A 207 7.79 5.82 -1.82
N GLY A 208 7.82 6.64 -2.87
CA GLY A 208 6.76 7.60 -3.22
C GLY A 208 6.54 8.72 -2.19
N ASN A 209 7.61 9.28 -1.62
CA ASN A 209 7.56 10.33 -0.58
C ASN A 209 6.79 9.91 0.69
N GLY A 210 6.91 8.65 1.10
CA GLY A 210 6.31 8.17 2.34
C GLY A 210 6.96 8.71 3.60
N ASP A 211 6.30 8.45 4.72
CA ASP A 211 6.80 8.77 6.05
C ASP A 211 6.52 7.61 7.03
N PHE A 212 6.64 7.88 8.34
CA PHE A 212 6.44 6.91 9.41
C PHE A 212 5.30 7.33 10.35
N ASP A 213 4.24 7.98 9.82
CA ASP A 213 3.09 8.43 10.61
C ASP A 213 1.90 7.44 10.65
N GLY A 214 2.08 6.26 10.05
CA GLY A 214 1.08 5.18 9.98
C GLY A 214 1.19 4.28 8.75
N ASP A 215 2.20 4.51 7.90
CA ASP A 215 2.39 3.77 6.65
C ASP A 215 2.56 2.25 6.87
N VAL A 216 1.95 1.49 5.95
CA VAL A 216 1.97 0.03 5.94
C VAL A 216 2.69 -0.46 4.69
N TYR A 217 3.65 -1.36 4.89
CA TYR A 217 4.55 -1.84 3.87
C TYR A 217 4.25 -3.30 3.54
N TRP A 218 4.15 -3.59 2.25
CA TRP A 218 4.23 -4.95 1.75
C TRP A 218 5.67 -5.43 1.86
N VAL A 219 5.88 -6.51 2.61
CA VAL A 219 7.19 -7.14 2.85
C VAL A 219 7.11 -8.57 2.36
N SER A 220 8.03 -9.01 1.50
CA SER A 220 8.03 -10.36 0.94
C SER A 220 9.38 -11.06 1.02
N GLN A 221 9.37 -12.30 1.50
CA GLN A 221 10.48 -13.26 1.44
C GLN A 221 10.25 -14.33 0.38
N HIS A 222 9.34 -14.10 -0.57
CA HIS A 222 9.02 -15.09 -1.59
C HIS A 222 10.27 -15.42 -2.44
N PRO A 223 10.77 -16.68 -2.45
CA PRO A 223 12.06 -17.01 -3.07
C PRO A 223 12.15 -16.64 -4.55
N GLU A 224 11.12 -16.97 -5.33
CA GLU A 224 11.11 -16.63 -6.77
C GLU A 224 11.10 -15.13 -7.04
N LEU A 225 10.50 -14.32 -6.17
CA LEU A 225 10.52 -12.87 -6.33
C LEU A 225 11.91 -12.33 -6.01
N LEU A 226 12.56 -12.81 -4.95
CA LEU A 226 13.92 -12.42 -4.58
C LEU A 226 14.97 -12.83 -5.62
N GLU A 227 14.72 -13.93 -6.35
CA GLU A 227 15.60 -14.42 -7.40
C GLU A 227 15.41 -13.65 -8.72
N LYS A 228 14.16 -13.37 -9.12
CA LYS A 228 13.82 -12.87 -10.45
C LYS A 228 13.67 -11.34 -10.53
N PHE A 229 13.40 -10.67 -9.41
CA PHE A 229 13.18 -9.23 -9.39
C PHE A 229 14.50 -8.45 -9.45
N ASN A 230 14.58 -7.52 -10.39
CA ASN A 230 15.68 -6.59 -10.58
C ASN A 230 15.27 -5.21 -10.08
N GLN A 231 15.92 -4.74 -9.01
CA GLN A 231 15.67 -3.42 -8.45
C GLN A 231 16.10 -2.31 -9.40
N CYS A 232 15.27 -1.27 -9.50
CA CYS A 232 15.60 -0.02 -10.19
C CYS A 232 16.05 1.05 -9.19
N MET A 233 16.69 2.10 -9.72
CA MET A 233 17.02 3.27 -8.91
C MET A 233 15.74 3.91 -8.33
N PRO A 234 15.74 4.31 -7.04
CA PRO A 234 14.60 4.97 -6.42
C PRO A 234 14.12 6.18 -7.19
N TRP A 235 12.86 6.57 -6.96
CA TRP A 235 12.31 7.72 -7.64
C TRP A 235 13.09 9.00 -7.29
N THR A 236 13.61 9.61 -8.34
CA THR A 236 14.04 11.00 -8.32
C THR A 236 13.13 11.77 -9.25
N ARG A 237 12.60 12.87 -8.75
CA ARG A 237 11.75 13.77 -9.52
C ARG A 237 12.42 14.14 -10.85
N ALA A 238 11.76 13.84 -11.96
CA ALA A 238 12.31 14.08 -13.29
C ALA A 238 12.09 15.53 -13.74
N LEU A 239 10.96 16.13 -13.33
CA LEU A 239 10.59 17.50 -13.68
C LEU A 239 10.70 18.46 -12.49
N PRO A 240 11.23 19.68 -12.67
CA PRO A 240 11.18 20.71 -11.62
C PRO A 240 9.76 20.91 -11.13
N THR A 241 9.57 21.07 -9.82
CA THR A 241 8.28 21.52 -9.29
C THR A 241 7.94 22.84 -9.97
N PRO A 242 6.72 23.01 -10.52
CA PRO A 242 6.24 24.35 -10.82
C PRO A 242 6.43 25.17 -9.55
N PRO A 243 7.00 26.40 -9.61
CA PRO A 243 7.08 27.23 -8.42
C PRO A 243 5.69 27.26 -7.81
N ALA A 244 5.58 26.84 -6.55
CA ALA A 244 4.36 27.11 -5.83
C ALA A 244 4.20 28.62 -5.93
N ASP A 245 3.09 29.09 -6.50
CA ASP A 245 2.71 30.47 -6.24
C ASP A 245 2.83 30.61 -4.72
N GLU A 246 3.75 31.46 -4.25
CA GLU A 246 4.01 31.71 -2.83
C GLU A 246 2.80 32.44 -2.23
N ILE A 247 1.62 31.83 -2.32
CA ILE A 247 0.49 32.16 -1.48
C ILE A 247 0.91 31.63 -0.12
N LYS A 248 1.58 32.48 0.67
CA LYS A 248 1.76 32.25 2.11
C LYS A 248 0.38 31.87 2.64
N ALA A 249 0.19 30.58 2.94
CA ALA A 249 -1.05 30.10 3.48
C ALA A 249 -1.30 30.89 4.77
N ARG A 250 -2.31 31.76 4.75
CA ARG A 250 -2.68 32.58 5.90
C ARG A 250 -3.07 31.63 7.01
N LYS A 251 -2.59 31.86 8.23
CA LYS A 251 -2.98 31.04 9.37
C LYS A 251 -4.45 31.29 9.68
N PRO A 252 -5.17 30.34 10.29
CA PRO A 252 -6.56 30.56 10.70
C PRO A 252 -6.75 31.85 11.51
N GLY A 253 -5.78 32.20 12.37
CA GLY A 253 -5.79 33.42 13.18
C GLY A 253 -5.59 34.73 12.40
N ASP A 254 -5.22 34.68 11.11
CA ASP A 254 -5.06 35.86 10.24
C ASP A 254 -6.39 36.25 9.56
N PHE A 255 -7.43 35.42 9.67
CA PHE A 255 -8.75 35.67 9.09
C PHE A 255 -9.70 36.33 10.10
N SER A 256 -10.58 37.20 9.62
CA SER A 256 -11.77 37.59 10.39
C SER A 256 -12.73 36.39 10.51
N PRO A 257 -13.66 36.35 11.48
CA PRO A 257 -14.61 35.24 11.61
C PRO A 257 -15.37 34.93 10.31
N HIS A 258 -15.83 35.97 9.61
CA HIS A 258 -16.49 35.81 8.30
C HIS A 258 -15.51 35.40 7.18
N GLY A 259 -14.27 35.92 7.20
CA GLY A 259 -13.23 35.50 6.25
C GLY A 259 -12.83 34.04 6.42
N LEU A 260 -12.83 33.53 7.67
CA LEU A 260 -12.56 32.13 7.98
C LEU A 260 -13.68 31.23 7.44
N GLU A 261 -14.93 31.63 7.59
CA GLU A 261 -16.08 30.91 7.02
C GLU A 261 -15.99 30.81 5.49
N ILE A 262 -15.68 31.92 4.81
CA ILE A 262 -15.47 31.92 3.35
C ILE A 262 -14.31 31.00 2.96
N GLU A 263 -13.20 31.07 3.69
CA GLU A 263 -12.03 30.21 3.43
C GLU A 263 -12.34 28.73 3.65
N LEU A 264 -13.14 28.38 4.66
CA LEU A 264 -13.62 27.01 4.89
C LEU A 264 -14.48 26.51 3.73
N PHE A 265 -15.41 27.33 3.22
CA PHE A 265 -16.21 26.99 2.04
C PHE A 265 -15.34 26.80 0.80
N ARG A 266 -14.33 27.66 0.61
CA ARG A 266 -13.36 27.53 -0.49
C ARG A 266 -12.57 26.22 -0.39
N GLN A 267 -12.05 25.89 0.79
CA GLN A 267 -11.32 24.64 1.02
C GLN A 267 -12.19 23.41 0.82
N LEU A 268 -13.46 23.44 1.25
CA LEU A 268 -14.41 22.37 0.97
C LEU A 268 -14.63 22.16 -0.53
N GLN A 269 -14.76 23.24 -1.29
CA GLN A 269 -14.94 23.17 -2.74
C GLN A 269 -13.67 22.66 -3.44
N ASP A 270 -12.50 23.13 -3.03
CA ASP A 270 -11.21 22.65 -3.54
C ASP A 270 -11.00 21.17 -3.21
N ALA A 271 -11.32 20.74 -1.98
CA ALA A 271 -11.21 19.34 -1.56
C ALA A 271 -12.07 18.41 -2.43
N ARG A 272 -13.30 18.83 -2.78
CA ARG A 272 -14.19 18.07 -3.69
C ARG A 272 -13.62 17.91 -5.09
N ASN A 273 -12.80 18.85 -5.55
CA ASN A 273 -12.24 18.85 -6.91
C ASN A 273 -10.83 18.21 -6.98
N SER A 274 -10.08 18.21 -5.87
CA SER A 274 -8.67 17.82 -5.80
C SER A 274 -8.39 16.33 -6.09
N SER A 275 -9.35 15.43 -5.82
CA SER A 275 -9.15 13.98 -5.95
C SER A 275 -9.15 13.48 -7.40
N ILE A 276 -9.63 14.29 -8.35
CA ILE A 276 -9.79 13.87 -9.76
C ILE A 276 -8.41 13.67 -10.40
N SER A 277 -7.49 14.62 -10.22
CA SER A 277 -6.16 14.57 -10.82
C SER A 277 -5.35 13.33 -10.41
N MET A 278 -5.41 12.97 -9.12
CA MET A 278 -4.68 11.81 -8.59
C MET A 278 -5.21 10.49 -9.17
N GLY A 279 -6.53 10.30 -9.17
CA GLY A 279 -7.16 9.09 -9.72
C GLY A 279 -6.90 8.93 -11.21
N VAL A 280 -7.07 10.03 -11.97
CA VAL A 280 -6.84 10.03 -13.42
C VAL A 280 -5.37 9.74 -13.76
N ALA A 281 -4.42 10.30 -13.01
CA ALA A 281 -3.00 10.01 -13.20
C ALA A 281 -2.67 8.54 -12.92
N ALA A 282 -3.23 7.97 -11.84
CA ALA A 282 -3.03 6.56 -11.50
C ALA A 282 -3.63 5.60 -12.55
N ASP A 283 -4.86 5.85 -13.01
CA ASP A 283 -5.51 5.02 -14.01
C ASP A 283 -4.80 5.12 -15.38
N SER A 284 -4.40 6.34 -15.76
CA SER A 284 -3.63 6.57 -17.00
C SER A 284 -2.25 5.91 -16.93
N TRP A 285 -1.60 5.98 -15.76
CA TRP A 285 -0.32 5.29 -15.52
C TRP A 285 -0.48 3.80 -15.74
N LEU A 286 -1.51 3.18 -15.15
CA LEU A 286 -1.72 1.73 -15.25
C LEU A 286 -1.97 1.30 -16.70
N ALA A 287 -2.77 2.07 -17.46
CA ALA A 287 -3.02 1.80 -18.87
C ALA A 287 -1.75 1.93 -19.74
N HIS A 288 -0.94 2.97 -19.52
CA HIS A 288 0.33 3.13 -20.24
C HIS A 288 1.37 2.07 -19.86
N MET A 289 1.37 1.66 -18.59
CA MET A 289 2.26 0.63 -18.09
C MET A 289 1.92 -0.74 -18.67
N ASP A 290 0.62 -1.08 -18.71
CA ASP A 290 0.14 -2.30 -19.37
C ASP A 290 0.58 -2.35 -20.84
N TRP A 291 0.35 -1.25 -21.58
CA TRP A 291 0.82 -1.15 -22.97
C TRP A 291 2.35 -1.27 -23.08
N PHE A 292 3.11 -0.62 -22.19
CA PHE A 292 4.57 -0.70 -22.18
C PHE A 292 5.06 -2.14 -21.99
N LEU A 293 4.43 -2.91 -21.09
CA LEU A 293 4.78 -4.30 -20.81
C LEU A 293 4.41 -5.25 -21.95
N MET A 294 3.36 -4.95 -22.72
CA MET A 294 2.94 -5.77 -23.87
C MET A 294 3.80 -5.55 -25.12
N LEU A 295 4.55 -4.45 -25.21
CA LEU A 295 5.39 -4.17 -26.38
C LEU A 295 6.58 -5.13 -26.46
N GLY A 296 6.83 -5.66 -27.65
CA GLY A 296 8.02 -6.48 -27.93
C GLY A 296 9.30 -5.64 -27.94
N ASP A 297 10.46 -6.31 -27.98
CA ASP A 297 11.76 -5.64 -27.96
C ASP A 297 12.10 -4.89 -29.26
N ALA A 298 11.34 -5.13 -30.32
CA ALA A 298 11.49 -4.43 -31.60
C ALA A 298 10.96 -2.98 -31.57
N ASP A 299 10.08 -2.63 -30.62
CA ASP A 299 9.37 -1.35 -30.58
C ASP A 299 10.10 -0.29 -29.72
N VAL A 300 11.40 -0.09 -29.96
CA VAL A 300 12.29 0.72 -29.11
C VAL A 300 11.82 2.17 -28.95
N GLU A 301 11.45 2.84 -30.05
CA GLU A 301 11.00 4.24 -30.01
C GLU A 301 9.64 4.38 -29.28
N GLN A 302 8.73 3.43 -29.50
CA GLN A 302 7.44 3.39 -28.81
C GLN A 302 7.62 3.20 -27.29
N LYS A 303 8.49 2.25 -26.89
CA LYS A 303 8.85 2.01 -25.49
C LYS A 303 9.46 3.25 -24.85
N LYS A 304 10.37 3.94 -25.55
CA LYS A 304 10.98 5.20 -25.08
C LYS A 304 9.94 6.30 -24.86
N TYR A 305 9.02 6.48 -25.80
CA TYR A 305 7.93 7.45 -25.69
C TYR A 305 6.99 7.14 -24.52
N LEU A 306 6.55 5.88 -24.38
CA LEU A 306 5.70 5.46 -23.27
C LEU A 306 6.41 5.63 -21.92
N ARG A 307 7.70 5.29 -21.83
CA ARG A 307 8.49 5.49 -20.61
C ARG A 307 8.49 6.95 -20.17
N GLN A 308 8.66 7.90 -21.09
CA GLN A 308 8.59 9.32 -20.77
C GLN A 308 7.22 9.74 -20.25
N LYS A 309 6.14 9.24 -20.87
CA LYS A 309 4.77 9.48 -20.39
C LYS A 309 4.52 8.90 -19.00
N ILE A 310 4.97 7.67 -18.76
CA ILE A 310 4.84 7.00 -17.47
C ILE A 310 5.55 7.80 -16.37
N LEU A 311 6.79 8.24 -16.62
CA LEU A 311 7.53 9.09 -15.67
C LEU A 311 6.82 10.41 -15.37
N LYS A 312 6.25 11.07 -16.40
CA LYS A 312 5.45 12.29 -16.21
C LYS A 312 4.20 12.03 -15.36
N LEU A 313 3.52 10.91 -15.57
CA LEU A 313 2.33 10.54 -14.80
C LEU A 313 2.67 10.21 -13.34
N ILE A 314 3.83 9.59 -13.09
CA ILE A 314 4.35 9.33 -11.74
C ILE A 314 4.58 10.66 -11.00
N ASP A 315 5.28 11.62 -11.63
CA ASP A 315 5.55 12.92 -11.03
C ASP A 315 4.24 13.66 -10.69
N ILE A 316 3.25 13.64 -11.60
CA ILE A 316 1.91 14.22 -11.37
C ILE A 316 1.19 13.52 -10.22
N TYR A 317 1.26 12.19 -10.17
CA TYR A 317 0.60 11.40 -9.14
C TYR A 317 1.15 11.71 -7.74
N TYR A 318 2.48 11.77 -7.59
CA TYR A 318 3.11 12.09 -6.30
C TYR A 318 2.91 13.54 -5.89
N ASP A 319 2.95 14.48 -6.82
CA ASP A 319 2.57 15.86 -6.51
C ASP A 319 1.12 15.97 -6.05
N ALA A 320 0.21 15.21 -6.68
CA ALA A 320 -1.20 15.20 -6.30
C ALA A 320 -1.44 14.55 -4.93
N LEU A 321 -0.59 13.60 -4.53
CA LEU A 321 -0.62 12.95 -3.22
C LEU A 321 -0.24 13.92 -2.09
N ASP A 322 0.74 14.79 -2.35
CA ASP A 322 1.19 15.81 -1.39
C ASP A 322 0.40 17.13 -1.46
N ALA A 323 -0.34 17.37 -2.57
CA ALA A 323 -1.07 18.61 -2.82
C ALA A 323 -2.01 19.07 -1.68
N PRO A 324 -2.80 18.19 -1.02
CA PRO A 324 -3.65 18.61 0.10
C PRO A 324 -2.85 19.12 1.31
N LYS A 325 -1.64 18.60 1.51
CA LYS A 325 -0.74 19.01 2.61
C LYS A 325 0.01 20.29 2.26
N SER A 326 0.39 20.47 0.99
CA SER A 326 1.22 21.58 0.54
C SER A 326 0.45 22.76 -0.08
N GLY A 327 -0.87 22.64 -0.27
CA GLY A 327 -1.70 23.65 -0.92
C GLY A 327 -1.48 23.82 -2.43
N LYS A 328 -0.80 22.88 -3.09
CA LYS A 328 -0.45 22.96 -4.52
C LYS A 328 -1.64 22.54 -5.39
N LYS A 329 -1.88 23.23 -6.51
CA LYS A 329 -2.84 22.79 -7.52
C LYS A 329 -2.13 21.95 -8.58
N VAL A 330 -2.56 20.70 -8.73
CA VAL A 330 -2.04 19.79 -9.77
C VAL A 330 -3.09 19.61 -10.85
N CYS A 331 -2.83 20.18 -12.03
CA CYS A 331 -3.67 19.99 -13.21
C CYS A 331 -3.06 18.90 -14.10
N VAL A 332 -3.85 17.88 -14.43
CA VAL A 332 -3.45 16.87 -15.41
C VAL A 332 -3.77 17.41 -16.81
N SER A 333 -2.77 17.93 -17.51
CA SER A 333 -2.87 18.15 -18.96
C SER A 333 -2.46 16.85 -19.66
N ILE A 334 -3.47 16.02 -19.97
CA ILE A 334 -3.32 14.78 -20.76
C ILE A 334 -3.16 15.13 -22.23
#